data_AF-A0A1E7GCU8-F1
#
_entry.id   AF-A0A1E7GCU8-F1
#
_cell.length_a   1.000
_cell.length_b   1.000
_cell.length_c   1.000
_cell.angle_alpha   90.00
_cell.angle_beta   90.00
_cell.angle_gamma   90.00
#
_symmetry.space_group_name_H-M   'P 1'
#
loop_
_entity.id
_entity.type
_entity.pdbx_description
1 polymer ?
#
loop_
_entity_poly.entity_id
_entity_poly.type
_entity_poly.pdbx_seq_one_letter_code
_entity_poly.pdbx_strand_id
1 'polypeptide(L)'
;MGIKTGVRVSLQAQPDGKLLIDPILEGRAIKTKRIDVTGYEIKALERDIIAAYLYGYDRIEFSSKRILAEQKQVIRKVCYKLIGPEIFEESSDYVVIQDLLNPNELPIKKGVHRMFLIAGSMQKDAVKALRTADYDLALDVSQRDDEVDRLYLLISKQFRSILCGGKMPDSTETSIEEYHDFRMAASPLERIADHAQRIATVASKLQQPINGDVMGDIEDLNNAYIELVKQSLEALFDANTSLANQVIDSVDNMHLQIEELHASILKLESHEVMISLGTVVDSLSRIGDLGSNIAEIAINSAIRDK
;
A
#
# COMPACT_ATOMS: atom_id res chain seq x y z
N MET A 1 0.57 35.41 -15.18
CA MET A 1 1.59 34.82 -16.07
C MET A 1 2.94 34.92 -15.37
N GLY A 2 3.49 33.80 -14.89
CA GLY A 2 4.74 33.75 -14.12
C GLY A 2 6.01 33.72 -14.98
N ILE A 3 5.90 33.92 -16.29
CA ILE A 3 7.00 33.85 -17.26
C ILE A 3 7.38 35.28 -17.65
N LYS A 4 8.67 35.62 -17.49
CA LYS A 4 9.24 36.91 -17.87
C LYS A 4 10.19 36.74 -19.06
N THR A 5 10.40 37.81 -19.82
CA THR A 5 11.39 37.86 -20.91
C THR A 5 12.76 37.38 -20.41
N GLY A 6 13.37 36.42 -21.13
CA GLY A 6 14.68 35.86 -20.81
C GLY A 6 14.67 34.58 -19.97
N VAL A 7 13.51 34.14 -19.45
CA VAL A 7 13.38 32.87 -18.71
C VAL A 7 13.44 31.70 -19.70
N ARG A 8 14.30 30.71 -19.43
CA ARG A 8 14.30 29.44 -20.18
C ARG A 8 13.04 28.66 -19.81
N VAL A 9 12.40 28.04 -20.80
CA VAL A 9 11.19 27.24 -20.60
C VAL A 9 11.40 25.86 -21.21
N SER A 10 10.81 24.83 -20.61
CA SER A 10 10.64 23.53 -21.26
C SER A 10 9.29 23.46 -21.95
N LEU A 11 9.26 22.78 -23.09
CA LEU A 11 8.06 22.53 -23.87
C LEU A 11 7.77 21.02 -23.85
N GLN A 12 6.55 20.66 -23.47
CA GLN A 12 6.08 19.28 -23.51
C GLN A 12 4.75 19.20 -24.25
N ALA A 13 4.70 18.40 -25.32
CA ALA A 13 3.46 18.10 -26.03
C ALA A 13 2.56 17.23 -25.15
N GLN A 14 1.27 17.58 -25.08
CA GLN A 14 0.25 16.82 -24.38
C GLN A 14 -0.56 15.96 -25.37
N PRO A 15 -1.14 14.84 -24.93
CA PRO A 15 -1.94 13.96 -25.79
C PRO A 15 -3.14 14.64 -26.46
N ASP A 16 -3.68 15.70 -25.86
CA ASP A 16 -4.81 16.48 -26.39
C ASP A 16 -4.39 17.55 -27.43
N GLY A 17 -3.14 17.52 -27.89
CA GLY A 17 -2.59 18.46 -28.85
C GLY A 17 -2.18 19.81 -28.27
N LYS A 18 -2.25 20.00 -26.94
CA LYS A 18 -1.76 21.22 -26.29
C LYS A 18 -0.25 21.16 -26.02
N LEU A 19 0.33 22.32 -25.76
CA LEU A 19 1.72 22.46 -25.31
C LEU A 19 1.75 22.96 -23.86
N LEU A 20 2.39 22.20 -22.98
CA LEU A 20 2.74 22.64 -21.63
C LEU A 20 4.05 23.44 -21.72
N ILE A 21 4.00 24.69 -21.25
CA ILE A 21 5.15 25.59 -21.17
C ILE A 21 5.48 25.79 -19.70
N ASP A 22 6.62 25.24 -19.26
CA ASP A 22 7.05 25.29 -17.86
C ASP A 22 8.33 26.13 -17.71
N PRO A 23 8.35 27.21 -16.91
CA PRO A 23 9.57 27.97 -16.66
C PRO A 23 10.60 27.13 -15.90
N ILE A 24 11.82 27.08 -16.45
CA ILE A 24 12.96 26.47 -15.80
C ILE A 24 13.44 27.46 -14.73
N LEU A 25 12.88 27.32 -13.52
CA LEU A 25 13.29 28.09 -12.34
C LEU A 25 14.55 27.44 -11.72
N GLU A 26 15.57 28.25 -11.43
CA GLU A 26 16.73 27.78 -10.66
C GLU A 26 16.30 27.51 -9.21
N GLY A 27 16.28 26.23 -8.83
CA GLY A 27 15.84 25.78 -7.51
C GLY A 27 14.31 25.64 -7.39
N ARG A 28 13.85 24.46 -6.95
CA ARG A 28 12.45 24.25 -6.59
C ARG A 28 12.15 25.00 -5.29
N ALA A 29 11.08 25.79 -5.25
CA ALA A 29 10.63 26.42 -4.01
C ALA A 29 10.28 25.34 -2.97
N ILE A 30 10.89 25.40 -1.78
CA ILE A 30 10.66 24.44 -0.70
C ILE A 30 9.25 24.63 -0.16
N LYS A 31 8.38 23.66 -0.41
CA LYS A 31 7.00 23.68 0.05
C LYS A 31 6.99 23.33 1.55
N THR A 32 6.70 24.32 2.40
CA THR A 32 6.77 24.18 3.86
C THR A 32 5.39 24.16 4.50
N LYS A 33 5.14 23.20 5.40
CA LYS A 33 3.96 23.16 6.28
C LYS A 33 4.37 23.48 7.71
N ARG A 34 3.67 24.42 8.34
CA ARG A 34 3.84 24.74 9.76
C ARG A 34 2.67 24.19 10.57
N ILE A 35 2.97 23.54 11.69
CA ILE A 35 2.00 22.91 12.59
C ILE A 35 2.31 23.36 14.02
N ASP A 36 1.37 24.02 14.68
CA ASP A 36 1.43 24.29 16.11
C ASP A 36 0.91 23.06 16.86
N VAL A 37 1.77 22.38 17.63
CA VAL A 37 1.43 21.13 18.33
C VAL A 37 0.95 21.37 19.76
N THR A 38 0.60 22.61 20.11
CA THR A 38 0.03 22.96 21.42
C THR A 38 -1.33 22.27 21.60
N GLY A 39 -1.45 21.40 22.61
CA GLY A 39 -2.70 20.70 22.92
C GLY A 39 -3.11 19.61 21.92
N TYR A 40 -2.21 19.20 21.02
CA TYR A 40 -2.47 18.15 20.04
C TYR A 40 -2.66 16.78 20.68
N GLU A 41 -3.74 16.09 20.29
CA GLU A 41 -3.88 14.65 20.52
C GLU A 41 -2.87 13.89 19.66
N ILE A 42 -2.26 12.84 20.22
CA ILE A 42 -1.23 12.04 19.55
C ILE A 42 -1.71 11.46 18.21
N LYS A 43 -2.93 10.92 18.15
CA LYS A 43 -3.49 10.36 16.91
C LYS A 43 -3.75 11.43 15.85
N ALA A 44 -4.09 12.65 16.26
CA ALA A 44 -4.26 13.77 15.34
C ALA A 44 -2.92 14.21 14.76
N LEU A 45 -1.87 14.26 15.59
CA LEU A 45 -0.51 14.57 15.14
C LEU A 45 -0.03 13.58 14.07
N GLU A 46 -0.18 12.28 14.29
CA GLU A 46 0.19 11.25 13.32
C GLU A 46 -0.51 11.45 11.97
N ARG A 47 -1.83 11.68 11.99
CA ARG A 47 -2.63 11.92 10.77
C ARG A 47 -2.22 13.20 10.04
N ASP A 48 -1.93 14.28 10.76
CA ASP A 48 -1.49 15.55 10.15
C ASP A 48 -0.12 15.41 9.47
N ILE A 49 0.80 14.63 10.04
CA ILE A 49 2.11 14.35 9.42
C ILE A 49 1.92 13.56 8.13
N ILE A 50 1.13 12.48 8.16
CA ILE A 50 0.82 11.67 6.97
C ILE A 50 0.11 12.52 5.90
N ALA A 51 -0.83 13.37 6.30
CA ALA A 51 -1.53 14.26 5.37
C ALA A 51 -0.58 15.27 4.72
N ALA A 52 0.36 15.84 5.49
CA ALA A 52 1.38 16.74 4.96
C ALA A 52 2.36 16.00 4.01
N TYR A 53 2.75 14.78 4.35
CA TYR A 53 3.54 13.91 3.48
C TYR A 53 2.83 13.64 2.15
N LEU A 54 1.58 13.19 2.19
CA LEU A 54 0.78 12.92 1.00
C LEU A 54 0.55 14.17 0.16
N TYR A 55 0.45 15.36 0.76
CA TYR A 55 0.35 16.64 0.05
C TYR A 55 1.66 17.04 -0.66
N GLY A 56 2.77 16.35 -0.38
CA GLY A 56 4.08 16.59 -0.96
C GLY A 56 4.75 17.85 -0.41
N TYR A 57 4.58 18.15 0.88
CA TYR A 57 5.40 19.17 1.53
C TYR A 57 6.84 18.67 1.64
N ASP A 58 7.78 19.51 1.22
CA ASP A 58 9.22 19.23 1.28
C ASP A 58 9.75 19.42 2.71
N ARG A 59 9.12 20.30 3.50
CA ARG A 59 9.47 20.59 4.89
C ARG A 59 8.23 20.64 5.77
N ILE A 60 8.27 20.00 6.94
CA ILE A 60 7.21 20.09 7.96
C ILE A 60 7.84 20.59 9.26
N GLU A 61 7.34 21.72 9.75
CA GLU A 61 7.85 22.41 10.92
C GLU A 61 6.80 22.34 12.05
N PHE A 62 7.19 21.76 13.18
CA PHE A 62 6.36 21.64 14.39
C PHE A 62 6.85 22.65 15.42
N SER A 63 5.93 23.39 16.03
CA SER A 63 6.26 24.37 17.07
C SER A 63 5.29 24.31 18.25
N SER A 64 5.77 24.57 19.46
CA SER A 64 4.96 24.73 20.68
C SER A 64 5.82 25.38 21.76
N LYS A 65 5.21 25.97 22.81
CA LYS A 65 5.97 26.42 24.00
C LYS A 65 6.84 25.30 24.60
N ARG A 66 6.36 24.05 24.51
CA ARG A 66 7.10 22.83 24.84
C ARG A 66 6.48 21.67 24.08
N ILE A 67 7.27 20.98 23.27
CA ILE A 67 6.87 19.75 22.60
C ILE A 67 7.08 18.59 23.57
N LEU A 68 6.02 17.80 23.79
CA LEU A 68 6.03 16.69 24.74
C LEU A 68 6.87 15.53 24.20
N ALA A 69 7.43 14.71 25.11
CA ALA A 69 8.23 13.55 24.72
C ALA A 69 7.43 12.54 23.88
N GLU A 70 6.15 12.35 24.20
CA GLU A 70 5.23 11.48 23.45
C GLU A 70 4.99 12.01 22.03
N GLN A 71 4.84 13.33 21.86
CA GLN A 71 4.72 13.96 20.53
C GLN A 71 5.99 13.74 19.68
N LYS A 72 7.18 13.87 20.28
CA LYS A 72 8.44 13.57 19.61
C LYS A 72 8.59 12.10 19.23
N GLN A 73 8.16 11.18 20.09
CA GLN A 73 8.14 9.75 19.77
C GLN A 73 7.25 9.45 18.57
N VAL A 74 6.08 10.09 18.49
CA VAL A 74 5.16 9.93 17.36
C VAL A 74 5.74 10.50 16.08
N ILE A 75 6.36 11.69 16.14
CA ILE A 75 7.08 12.26 14.99
C ILE A 75 8.14 11.28 14.47
N ARG A 76 8.99 10.72 15.35
CA ARG A 76 9.99 9.71 14.97
C ARG A 76 9.36 8.47 14.36
N LYS A 77 8.33 7.92 15.01
CA LYS A 77 7.61 6.72 14.53
C LYS A 77 7.06 6.93 13.12
N VAL A 78 6.45 8.08 12.85
CA VAL A 78 5.90 8.38 11.52
C VAL A 78 7.02 8.56 10.49
N CYS A 79 8.15 9.21 10.83
CA CYS A 79 9.31 9.27 9.93
C CYS A 79 9.80 7.86 9.52
N TYR A 80 9.90 6.93 10.47
CA TYR A 80 10.26 5.53 10.17
C TYR A 80 9.25 4.81 9.26
N LYS A 81 7.95 5.15 9.39
CA LYS A 81 6.85 4.63 8.56
C LYS A 81 6.71 5.32 7.20
N LEU A 82 7.62 6.21 6.82
CA LEU A 82 7.58 6.92 5.53
C LEU A 82 8.89 6.70 4.75
N ILE A 83 8.86 6.97 3.45
CA ILE A 83 10.04 6.96 2.59
C ILE A 83 10.37 8.40 2.22
N GLY A 84 11.55 8.89 2.63
CA GLY A 84 12.06 10.24 2.36
C GLY A 84 12.18 11.17 3.57
N PRO A 85 11.16 11.30 4.43
CA PRO A 85 11.17 12.23 5.55
C PRO A 85 12.18 11.87 6.64
N GLU A 86 13.10 12.79 6.91
CA GLU A 86 14.10 12.69 7.98
C GLU A 86 13.95 13.87 8.96
N ILE A 87 14.22 13.62 10.24
CA ILE A 87 14.25 14.69 11.25
C ILE A 87 15.55 15.48 11.08
N PHE A 88 15.43 16.75 10.69
CA PHE A 88 16.56 17.63 10.42
C PHE A 88 16.96 18.45 11.65
N GLU A 89 15.97 18.94 12.41
CA GLU A 89 16.18 19.71 13.65
C GLU A 89 15.24 19.23 14.73
N GLU A 90 15.73 19.17 15.97
CA GLU A 90 14.91 18.82 17.13
C GLU A 90 15.38 19.57 18.40
N SER A 91 14.49 20.39 18.99
CA SER A 91 14.70 21.11 20.25
C SER A 91 13.55 20.86 21.23
N SER A 92 13.48 21.59 22.34
CA SER A 92 12.37 21.48 23.31
C SER A 92 11.05 22.07 22.81
N ASP A 93 11.10 22.98 21.86
CA ASP A 93 9.99 23.83 21.39
C ASP A 93 9.77 23.76 19.87
N TYR A 94 10.67 23.08 19.14
CA TYR A 94 10.64 22.99 17.69
C TYR A 94 11.13 21.63 17.17
N VAL A 95 10.52 21.13 16.10
CA VAL A 95 10.98 19.95 15.33
C VAL A 95 10.82 20.22 13.84
N VAL A 96 11.78 19.80 13.02
CA VAL A 96 11.72 19.89 11.55
C VAL A 96 11.88 18.52 10.95
N ILE A 97 10.94 18.17 10.08
CA ILE A 97 11.08 17.07 9.15
C ILE A 97 11.40 17.64 7.77
N GLN A 98 12.41 17.08 7.11
CA GLN A 98 12.77 17.38 5.73
C GLN A 98 12.58 16.13 4.88
N ASP A 99 11.81 16.24 3.80
CA ASP A 99 11.67 15.18 2.82
C ASP A 99 12.90 15.20 1.89
N LEU A 100 13.67 14.11 1.91
CA LEU A 100 14.90 13.96 1.14
C LEU A 100 14.70 13.13 -0.14
N LEU A 101 13.48 12.64 -0.38
CA LEU A 101 13.23 11.75 -1.51
C LEU A 101 13.30 12.50 -2.84
N ASN A 102 14.05 11.96 -3.79
CA ASN A 102 13.94 12.40 -5.17
C ASN A 102 12.69 11.76 -5.81
N PRO A 103 11.74 12.57 -6.31
CA PRO A 103 10.47 12.05 -6.84
C PRO A 103 10.62 11.04 -7.97
N ASN A 104 11.77 11.01 -8.66
CA ASN A 104 12.06 10.13 -9.79
C ASN A 104 12.63 8.74 -9.39
N GLU A 105 12.75 8.41 -8.11
CA GLU A 105 13.49 7.21 -7.67
C GLU A 105 12.71 5.88 -7.77
N LEU A 106 11.38 5.92 -7.81
CA LEU A 106 10.57 4.71 -7.89
C LEU A 106 9.57 4.75 -9.05
N PRO A 107 9.84 3.99 -10.12
CA PRO A 107 8.86 3.66 -11.13
C PRO A 107 7.61 3.00 -10.55
N ILE A 108 6.42 3.44 -10.95
CA ILE A 108 5.18 2.95 -10.34
C ILE A 108 4.98 1.45 -10.56
N LYS A 109 5.26 0.94 -11.77
CA LYS A 109 5.22 -0.49 -12.10
C LYS A 109 6.11 -1.30 -11.16
N LYS A 110 7.33 -0.82 -10.88
CA LYS A 110 8.25 -1.47 -9.94
C LYS A 110 7.76 -1.39 -8.50
N GLY A 111 7.18 -0.27 -8.10
CA GLY A 111 6.57 -0.09 -6.78
C GLY A 111 5.44 -1.07 -6.52
N VAL A 112 4.48 -1.15 -7.45
CA VAL A 112 3.34 -2.08 -7.40
C VAL A 112 3.80 -3.53 -7.41
N HIS A 113 4.73 -3.90 -8.30
CA HIS A 113 5.27 -5.26 -8.34
C HIS A 113 5.98 -5.63 -7.02
N ARG A 114 6.72 -4.69 -6.42
CA ARG A 114 7.36 -4.93 -5.11
C ARG A 114 6.33 -5.11 -4.00
N MET A 115 5.26 -4.31 -3.97
CA MET A 115 4.15 -4.51 -3.01
C MET A 115 3.55 -5.91 -3.14
N PHE A 116 3.31 -6.37 -4.37
CA PHE A 116 2.80 -7.72 -4.62
C PHE A 116 3.74 -8.82 -4.10
N LEU A 117 5.05 -8.73 -4.39
CA LEU A 117 6.01 -9.72 -3.90
C LEU A 117 6.04 -9.80 -2.37
N ILE A 118 6.01 -8.65 -1.69
CA ILE A 118 6.02 -8.59 -0.23
C ILE A 118 4.70 -9.14 0.31
N ALA A 119 3.55 -8.63 -0.14
CA ALA A 119 2.23 -9.05 0.33
C ALA A 119 1.95 -10.55 0.08
N GLY A 120 2.32 -11.08 -1.09
CA GLY A 120 2.20 -12.50 -1.39
C GLY A 120 3.11 -13.38 -0.52
N SER A 121 4.33 -12.91 -0.22
CA SER A 121 5.21 -13.60 0.73
C SER A 121 4.67 -13.56 2.17
N MET A 122 4.11 -12.42 2.59
CA MET A 122 3.46 -12.27 3.90
C MET A 122 2.29 -13.22 4.04
N GLN A 123 1.42 -13.30 3.04
CA GLN A 123 0.27 -14.21 3.03
C GLN A 123 0.72 -15.67 3.18
N LYS A 124 1.72 -16.09 2.37
CA LYS A 124 2.29 -17.44 2.44
C LYS A 124 2.86 -17.74 3.82
N ASP A 125 3.63 -16.82 4.38
CA ASP A 125 4.29 -17.01 5.67
C ASP A 125 3.30 -16.94 6.84
N ALA A 126 2.22 -16.17 6.74
CA ALA A 126 1.16 -16.11 7.75
C ALA A 126 0.43 -17.45 7.90
N VAL A 127 0.06 -18.09 6.78
CA VAL A 127 -0.58 -19.41 6.80
C VAL A 127 0.41 -20.49 7.23
N LYS A 128 1.69 -20.37 6.84
CA LYS A 128 2.75 -21.27 7.33
C LYS A 128 2.92 -21.15 8.85
N ALA A 129 2.98 -19.93 9.38
CA ALA A 129 3.09 -19.66 10.81
C ALA A 129 1.91 -20.25 11.58
N LEU A 130 0.70 -20.16 11.03
CA LEU A 130 -0.50 -20.79 11.58
C LEU A 130 -0.35 -22.32 11.66
N ARG A 131 0.11 -22.98 10.59
CA ARG A 131 0.30 -24.44 10.56
C ARG A 131 1.35 -24.91 11.58
N THR A 132 2.45 -24.19 11.70
CA THR A 132 3.61 -24.61 12.50
C THR A 132 3.63 -24.04 13.91
N ALA A 133 2.63 -23.23 14.27
CA ALA A 133 2.62 -22.43 15.51
C ALA A 133 3.93 -21.62 15.70
N ASP A 134 4.41 -21.03 14.60
CA ASP A 134 5.68 -20.28 14.58
C ASP A 134 5.44 -18.80 14.86
N TYR A 135 5.59 -18.43 16.13
CA TYR A 135 5.40 -17.06 16.62
C TYR A 135 6.41 -16.06 16.05
N ASP A 136 7.64 -16.50 15.79
CA ASP A 136 8.68 -15.63 15.24
C ASP A 136 8.37 -15.30 13.78
N LEU A 137 7.90 -16.29 13.01
CA LEU A 137 7.44 -16.06 11.63
C LEU A 137 6.20 -15.14 11.59
N ALA A 138 5.26 -15.29 12.52
CA ALA A 138 4.10 -14.40 12.63
C ALA A 138 4.50 -12.94 12.95
N LEU A 139 5.50 -12.75 13.80
CA LEU A 139 6.04 -11.42 14.13
C LEU A 139 6.75 -10.80 12.91
N ASP A 140 7.52 -11.58 12.16
CA ASP A 140 8.18 -11.14 10.93
C ASP A 140 7.17 -10.68 9.86
N VAL A 141 6.07 -11.42 9.66
CA VAL A 141 4.97 -10.98 8.79
C VAL A 141 4.43 -9.62 9.23
N SER A 142 4.24 -9.42 10.54
CA SER A 142 3.71 -8.16 11.07
C SER A 142 4.66 -6.97 10.85
N GLN A 143 5.97 -7.20 10.76
CA GLN A 143 6.97 -6.16 10.49
C GLN A 143 7.05 -5.82 9.00
N ARG A 144 6.86 -6.80 8.10
CA ARG A 144 6.83 -6.57 6.65
C ARG A 144 5.63 -5.76 6.18
N ASP A 145 4.54 -5.76 6.94
CA ASP A 145 3.36 -4.91 6.72
C ASP A 145 3.72 -3.42 6.61
N ASP A 146 4.59 -2.93 7.52
CA ASP A 146 5.10 -1.56 7.49
C ASP A 146 5.84 -1.24 6.18
N GLU A 147 6.45 -2.23 5.50
CA GLU A 147 7.09 -2.02 4.21
C GLU A 147 6.08 -1.81 3.07
N VAL A 148 4.96 -2.53 3.10
CA VAL A 148 3.89 -2.39 2.11
C VAL A 148 3.18 -1.05 2.28
N ASP A 149 2.87 -0.66 3.53
CA ASP A 149 2.34 0.66 3.89
C ASP A 149 3.20 1.80 3.34
N ARG A 150 4.52 1.69 3.55
CA ARG A 150 5.50 2.68 3.09
C ARG A 150 5.47 2.86 1.58
N LEU A 151 5.42 1.75 0.83
CA LEU A 151 5.32 1.77 -0.63
C LEU A 151 3.98 2.36 -1.09
N TYR A 152 2.87 1.98 -0.45
CA TYR A 152 1.54 2.52 -0.75
C TYR A 152 1.47 4.04 -0.56
N LEU A 153 1.97 4.55 0.57
CA LEU A 153 2.00 5.97 0.88
C LEU A 153 2.90 6.73 -0.10
N LEU A 154 4.03 6.15 -0.49
CA LEU A 154 4.92 6.73 -1.50
C LEU A 154 4.24 6.83 -2.86
N ILE A 155 3.63 5.74 -3.36
CA ILE A 155 2.89 5.74 -4.63
C ILE A 155 1.76 6.79 -4.61
N SER A 156 1.03 6.88 -3.49
CA SER A 156 -0.05 7.86 -3.30
C SER A 156 0.47 9.31 -3.34
N LYS A 157 1.61 9.57 -2.69
CA LYS A 157 2.29 10.88 -2.71
C LYS A 157 2.79 11.23 -4.11
N GLN A 158 3.44 10.31 -4.81
CA GLN A 158 3.92 10.53 -6.17
C GLN A 158 2.76 10.82 -7.14
N PHE A 159 1.67 10.05 -7.06
CA PHE A 159 0.48 10.30 -7.88
C PHE A 159 -0.10 11.69 -7.64
N ARG A 160 -0.23 12.10 -6.37
CA ARG A 160 -0.73 13.46 -6.04
C ARG A 160 0.23 14.54 -6.53
N SER A 161 1.54 14.33 -6.43
CA SER A 161 2.55 15.25 -6.96
C SER A 161 2.35 15.45 -8.47
N ILE A 162 2.17 14.37 -9.23
CA ILE A 162 1.90 14.41 -10.69
C ILE A 162 0.63 15.22 -10.99
N LEU A 163 -0.48 14.97 -10.26
CA LEU A 163 -1.72 15.75 -10.42
C LEU A 163 -1.56 17.25 -10.14
N CYS A 164 -0.56 17.64 -9.33
CA CYS A 164 -0.24 19.02 -9.00
C CYS A 164 0.83 19.64 -9.93
N GLY A 165 1.12 19.02 -11.07
CA GLY A 165 2.11 19.49 -12.04
C GLY A 165 3.54 19.02 -11.76
N GLY A 166 3.73 18.06 -10.85
CA GLY A 166 5.01 17.40 -10.63
C GLY A 166 5.43 16.53 -11.82
N LYS A 167 6.74 16.31 -11.97
CA LYS A 167 7.27 15.40 -12.99
C LYS A 167 6.92 13.96 -12.65
N MET A 168 6.52 13.20 -13.67
CA MET A 168 6.33 11.76 -13.56
C MET A 168 7.69 11.05 -13.77
N PRO A 169 8.05 10.05 -12.94
CA PRO A 169 9.34 9.36 -13.03
C PRO A 169 9.59 8.72 -14.40
N ASP A 170 8.57 8.06 -14.96
CA ASP A 170 8.67 7.28 -16.21
C ASP A 170 7.71 7.81 -17.29
N SER A 171 7.65 9.13 -17.48
CA SER A 171 6.73 9.75 -18.45
C SER A 171 6.91 9.28 -19.90
N THR A 172 8.01 8.58 -20.21
CA THR A 172 8.27 7.98 -21.53
C THR A 172 7.67 6.59 -21.70
N GLU A 173 7.40 5.88 -20.61
CA GLU A 173 6.96 4.48 -20.62
C GLU A 173 5.58 4.27 -20.02
N THR A 174 5.05 5.26 -19.30
CA THR A 174 3.77 5.15 -18.58
C THR A 174 2.96 6.43 -18.76
N SER A 175 1.72 6.30 -19.21
CA SER A 175 0.80 7.44 -19.32
C SER A 175 0.26 7.85 -17.95
N ILE A 176 -0.32 9.05 -17.82
CA ILE A 176 -0.94 9.47 -16.55
C ILE A 176 -2.15 8.61 -16.20
N GLU A 177 -2.89 8.14 -17.20
CA GLU A 177 -4.01 7.23 -17.00
C GLU A 177 -3.51 5.84 -16.57
N GLU A 178 -2.45 5.33 -17.18
CA GLU A 178 -1.83 4.06 -16.76
C GLU A 178 -1.24 4.15 -15.34
N TYR A 179 -0.61 5.29 -15.00
CA TYR A 179 -0.14 5.57 -13.64
C TYR A 179 -1.31 5.56 -12.64
N HIS A 180 -2.47 6.09 -13.03
CA HIS A 180 -3.66 6.05 -12.19
C HIS A 180 -4.13 4.62 -11.92
N ASP A 181 -4.16 3.75 -12.93
CA ASP A 181 -4.57 2.35 -12.78
C ASP A 181 -3.64 1.59 -11.80
N PHE A 182 -2.33 1.75 -11.95
CA PHE A 182 -1.37 1.15 -11.03
C PHE A 182 -1.51 1.70 -9.61
N ARG A 183 -1.79 3.01 -9.46
CA ARG A 183 -2.09 3.59 -8.14
C ARG A 183 -3.37 3.00 -7.55
N MET A 184 -4.38 2.71 -8.37
CA MET A 184 -5.60 2.05 -7.91
C MET A 184 -5.30 0.62 -7.44
N ALA A 185 -4.47 -0.13 -8.19
CA ALA A 185 -4.07 -1.49 -7.85
C ALA A 185 -3.19 -1.59 -6.58
N ALA A 186 -2.46 -0.52 -6.24
CA ALA A 186 -1.68 -0.46 -5.00
C ALA A 186 -2.57 -0.59 -3.73
N SER A 187 -3.82 -0.12 -3.76
CA SER A 187 -4.70 -0.19 -2.59
C SER A 187 -5.17 -1.62 -2.27
N PRO A 188 -5.63 -2.44 -3.24
CA PRO A 188 -5.87 -3.85 -2.97
C PRO A 188 -4.66 -4.61 -2.47
N LEU A 189 -3.45 -4.33 -2.96
CA LEU A 189 -2.22 -4.98 -2.50
C LEU A 189 -1.87 -4.66 -1.04
N GLU A 190 -2.05 -3.41 -0.61
CA GLU A 190 -1.89 -3.03 0.80
C GLU A 190 -2.92 -3.74 1.69
N ARG A 191 -4.18 -3.81 1.25
CA ARG A 191 -5.21 -4.55 1.98
C ARG A 191 -4.95 -6.07 2.02
N ILE A 192 -4.27 -6.65 1.03
CA ILE A 192 -3.83 -8.05 1.08
C ILE A 192 -2.77 -8.23 2.18
N ALA A 193 -1.83 -7.29 2.31
CA ALA A 193 -0.84 -7.28 3.39
C ALA A 193 -1.51 -7.18 4.78
N ASP A 194 -2.50 -6.30 4.94
CA ASP A 194 -3.33 -6.20 6.16
C ASP A 194 -3.97 -7.55 6.53
N HIS A 195 -4.54 -8.24 5.54
CA HIS A 195 -5.17 -9.54 5.76
C HIS A 195 -4.15 -10.64 6.09
N ALA A 196 -2.95 -10.60 5.50
CA ALA A 196 -1.86 -11.47 5.90
C ALA A 196 -1.39 -11.20 7.34
N GLN A 197 -1.26 -9.93 7.75
CA GLN A 197 -0.96 -9.56 9.14
C GLN A 197 -2.05 -10.02 10.11
N ARG A 198 -3.33 -9.95 9.72
CA ARG A 198 -4.45 -10.49 10.52
C ARG A 198 -4.33 -11.99 10.74
N ILE A 199 -4.00 -12.76 9.70
CA ILE A 199 -3.76 -14.20 9.80
C ILE A 199 -2.55 -14.47 10.73
N ALA A 200 -1.45 -13.73 10.56
CA ALA A 200 -0.29 -13.85 11.43
C ALA A 200 -0.62 -13.50 12.90
N THR A 201 -1.49 -12.51 13.13
CA THR A 201 -1.98 -12.17 14.47
C THR A 201 -2.75 -13.33 15.09
N VAL A 202 -3.57 -14.05 14.32
CA VAL A 202 -4.23 -15.28 14.77
C VAL A 202 -3.19 -16.35 15.11
N ALA A 203 -2.24 -16.62 14.21
CA ALA A 203 -1.17 -17.58 14.43
C ALA A 203 -0.36 -17.29 15.71
N SER A 204 -0.14 -16.01 16.03
CA SER A 204 0.60 -15.58 17.23
C SER A 204 -0.15 -15.77 18.56
N LYS A 205 -1.46 -16.04 18.51
CA LYS A 205 -2.32 -16.15 19.70
C LYS A 205 -2.86 -17.55 19.90
N LEU A 206 -3.07 -18.29 18.83
CA LEU A 206 -3.65 -19.63 18.86
C LEU A 206 -2.66 -20.64 19.43
N GLN A 207 -2.97 -21.20 20.60
CA GLN A 207 -2.12 -22.18 21.28
C GLN A 207 -2.57 -23.62 21.06
N GLN A 208 -3.80 -23.81 20.59
CA GLN A 208 -4.40 -25.12 20.42
C GLN A 208 -4.08 -25.71 19.05
N PRO A 209 -3.89 -27.04 18.94
CA PRO A 209 -3.64 -27.69 17.67
C PRO A 209 -4.86 -27.54 16.74
N ILE A 210 -4.57 -27.33 15.46
CA ILE A 210 -5.58 -27.25 14.40
C ILE A 210 -5.80 -28.67 13.84
N ASN A 211 -7.05 -29.00 13.50
CA ASN A 211 -7.36 -30.24 12.79
C ASN A 211 -6.63 -30.27 11.43
N GLY A 212 -5.95 -31.38 11.12
CA GLY A 212 -5.10 -31.49 9.94
C GLY A 212 -5.84 -31.34 8.61
N ASP A 213 -7.08 -31.84 8.52
CA ASP A 213 -7.90 -31.73 7.31
C ASP A 213 -8.31 -30.27 7.06
N VAL A 214 -8.82 -29.60 8.11
CA VAL A 214 -9.19 -28.18 8.05
C VAL A 214 -7.97 -27.29 7.72
N MET A 215 -6.80 -27.61 8.29
CA MET A 215 -5.57 -26.89 7.96
C MET A 215 -5.19 -27.12 6.49
N GLY A 216 -5.30 -28.34 5.97
CA GLY A 216 -5.05 -28.66 4.56
C GLY A 216 -5.92 -27.83 3.62
N ASP A 217 -7.23 -27.77 3.89
CA ASP A 217 -8.18 -26.97 3.11
C ASP A 217 -7.81 -25.47 3.13
N ILE A 218 -7.36 -24.95 4.28
CA ILE A 218 -6.87 -23.56 4.41
C ILE A 218 -5.62 -23.33 3.54
N GLU A 219 -4.69 -24.29 3.49
CA GLU A 219 -3.48 -24.16 2.67
C GLU A 219 -3.78 -24.20 1.17
N ASP A 220 -4.70 -25.07 0.75
CA ASP A 220 -5.14 -25.16 -0.64
C ASP A 220 -5.85 -23.87 -1.07
N LEU A 221 -6.76 -23.36 -0.25
CA LEU A 221 -7.43 -22.08 -0.45
C LEU A 221 -6.42 -20.92 -0.56
N ASN A 222 -5.44 -20.89 0.34
CA ASN A 222 -4.38 -19.89 0.34
C ASN A 222 -3.53 -19.92 -0.93
N ASN A 223 -3.11 -21.11 -1.36
CA ASN A 223 -2.28 -21.28 -2.56
C ASN A 223 -3.04 -20.84 -3.82
N ALA A 224 -4.34 -21.17 -3.91
CA ALA A 224 -5.20 -20.73 -4.99
C ALA A 224 -5.29 -19.20 -5.04
N TYR A 225 -5.53 -18.54 -3.91
CA TYR A 225 -5.62 -17.06 -3.89
C TYR A 225 -4.30 -16.35 -4.16
N ILE A 226 -3.15 -16.90 -3.74
CA ILE A 226 -1.84 -16.33 -4.13
C ILE A 226 -1.68 -16.34 -5.65
N GLU A 227 -2.04 -17.43 -6.32
CA GLU A 227 -1.93 -17.53 -7.77
C GLU A 227 -2.95 -16.63 -8.48
N LEU A 228 -4.18 -16.51 -7.99
CA LEU A 228 -5.18 -15.61 -8.56
C LEU A 228 -4.79 -14.14 -8.43
N VAL A 229 -4.21 -13.72 -7.28
CA VAL A 229 -3.68 -12.37 -7.12
C VAL A 229 -2.51 -12.13 -8.09
N LYS A 230 -1.62 -13.12 -8.26
CA LYS A 230 -0.52 -13.03 -9.24
C LYS A 230 -1.06 -12.84 -10.67
N GLN A 231 -2.02 -13.65 -11.09
CA GLN A 231 -2.65 -13.57 -12.40
C GLN A 231 -3.40 -12.25 -12.61
N SER A 232 -4.05 -11.71 -11.57
CA SER A 232 -4.70 -10.40 -11.63
C SER A 232 -3.70 -9.28 -11.94
N LEU A 233 -2.50 -9.36 -11.36
CA LEU A 233 -1.43 -8.40 -11.59
C LEU A 233 -0.81 -8.58 -12.98
N GLU A 234 -0.55 -9.82 -13.40
CA GLU A 234 -0.09 -10.12 -14.78
C GLU A 234 -1.08 -9.56 -15.81
N ALA A 235 -2.39 -9.76 -15.58
CA ALA A 235 -3.42 -9.22 -16.45
C ALA A 235 -3.39 -7.68 -16.52
N LEU A 236 -3.12 -7.00 -15.40
CA LEU A 236 -2.97 -5.54 -15.36
C LEU A 236 -1.73 -5.07 -16.13
N PHE A 237 -0.58 -5.73 -15.95
CA PHE A 237 0.67 -5.35 -16.61
C PHE A 237 0.63 -5.57 -18.13
N ASP A 238 -0.01 -6.66 -18.57
CA ASP A 238 -0.07 -7.05 -19.98
C ASP A 238 -1.33 -6.55 -20.70
N ALA A 239 -2.22 -5.82 -20.01
CA ALA A 239 -3.53 -5.41 -20.49
C ALA A 239 -4.36 -6.61 -21.02
N ASN A 240 -4.29 -7.75 -20.34
CA ASN A 240 -4.91 -9.01 -20.76
C ASN A 240 -6.30 -9.18 -20.14
N THR A 241 -7.33 -8.72 -20.85
CA THR A 241 -8.73 -8.82 -20.42
C THR A 241 -9.22 -10.26 -20.26
N SER A 242 -8.73 -11.20 -21.07
CA SER A 242 -9.14 -12.61 -20.96
C SER A 242 -8.65 -13.22 -19.65
N LEU A 243 -7.40 -12.97 -19.27
CA LEU A 243 -6.87 -13.44 -17.99
C LEU A 243 -7.58 -12.78 -16.81
N ALA A 244 -7.86 -11.48 -16.90
CA ALA A 244 -8.61 -10.77 -15.85
C ALA A 244 -10.01 -11.35 -15.64
N ASN A 245 -10.78 -11.64 -16.70
CA ASN A 245 -12.09 -12.27 -16.57
C ASN A 245 -11.98 -13.69 -15.96
N GLN A 246 -10.96 -14.47 -16.36
CA GLN A 246 -10.72 -15.79 -15.77
C GLN A 246 -10.44 -15.73 -14.25
N VAL A 247 -9.71 -14.71 -13.79
CA VAL A 247 -9.47 -14.50 -12.36
C VAL A 247 -10.79 -14.24 -11.62
N ILE A 248 -11.63 -13.34 -12.13
CA ILE A 248 -12.93 -13.01 -11.53
C ILE A 248 -13.82 -14.26 -11.44
N ASP A 249 -13.97 -14.98 -12.56
CA ASP A 249 -14.75 -16.23 -12.60
C ASP A 249 -14.19 -17.28 -11.63
N SER A 250 -12.86 -17.37 -11.50
CA SER A 250 -12.23 -18.33 -10.59
C SER A 250 -12.49 -17.99 -9.13
N VAL A 251 -12.41 -16.71 -8.74
CA VAL A 251 -12.74 -16.27 -7.38
C VAL A 251 -14.21 -16.57 -7.06
N ASP A 252 -15.13 -16.29 -7.98
CA ASP A 252 -16.56 -16.57 -7.80
C ASP A 252 -16.83 -18.07 -7.61
N ASN A 253 -16.14 -18.92 -8.38
CA ASN A 253 -16.30 -20.37 -8.28
C ASN A 253 -15.76 -20.97 -6.96
N MET A 254 -14.93 -20.25 -6.22
CA MET A 254 -14.39 -20.70 -4.93
C MET A 254 -15.38 -20.50 -3.76
N HIS A 255 -16.53 -19.86 -4.00
CA HIS A 255 -17.51 -19.59 -2.94
C HIS A 255 -17.98 -20.86 -2.23
N LEU A 256 -18.26 -21.94 -2.99
CA LEU A 256 -18.68 -23.22 -2.42
C LEU A 256 -17.61 -23.84 -1.52
N GLN A 257 -16.33 -23.74 -1.89
CA GLN A 257 -15.22 -24.24 -1.09
C GLN A 257 -15.10 -23.49 0.24
N ILE A 258 -15.33 -22.17 0.23
CA ILE A 258 -15.36 -21.36 1.45
C ILE A 258 -16.53 -21.78 2.35
N GLU A 259 -17.72 -21.97 1.80
CA GLU A 259 -18.89 -22.40 2.58
C GLU A 259 -18.68 -23.78 3.22
N GLU A 260 -18.11 -24.73 2.48
CA GLU A 260 -17.76 -26.06 2.98
C GLU A 260 -16.73 -25.98 4.11
N LEU A 261 -15.69 -25.15 3.94
CA LEU A 261 -14.66 -24.94 4.95
C LEU A 261 -15.23 -24.30 6.23
N HIS A 262 -16.13 -23.31 6.09
CA HIS A 262 -16.85 -22.73 7.23
C HIS A 262 -17.70 -23.78 7.95
N ALA A 263 -18.41 -24.64 7.21
CA ALA A 263 -19.21 -25.71 7.79
C ALA A 263 -18.34 -26.75 8.53
N SER A 264 -17.12 -27.02 8.05
CA SER A 264 -16.14 -27.87 8.73
C SER A 264 -15.61 -27.22 10.01
N ILE A 265 -15.30 -25.91 9.97
CA ILE A 265 -14.85 -25.15 11.14
C ILE A 265 -15.92 -25.12 12.25
N LEU A 266 -17.21 -25.00 11.91
CA LEU A 266 -18.31 -25.00 12.87
C LEU A 266 -18.51 -26.34 13.61
N LYS A 267 -17.92 -27.44 13.10
CA LYS A 267 -17.97 -28.77 13.74
C LYS A 267 -16.86 -28.95 14.78
N LEU A 268 -15.92 -28.01 14.90
CA LEU A 268 -14.82 -28.10 15.85
C LEU A 268 -15.31 -27.91 17.30
N GLU A 269 -14.76 -28.70 18.22
CA GLU A 269 -15.16 -28.66 19.64
C GLU A 269 -14.68 -27.40 20.35
N SER A 270 -13.51 -26.88 19.96
CA SER A 270 -12.90 -25.71 20.58
C SER A 270 -13.43 -24.42 19.98
N HIS A 271 -14.13 -23.62 20.80
CA HIS A 271 -14.66 -22.33 20.40
C HIS A 271 -13.54 -21.34 20.03
N GLU A 272 -12.39 -21.43 20.71
CA GLU A 272 -11.22 -20.60 20.41
C GLU A 272 -10.66 -20.91 19.02
N VAL A 273 -10.48 -22.19 18.70
CA VAL A 273 -10.02 -22.64 17.37
C VAL A 273 -11.04 -22.26 16.31
N MET A 274 -12.33 -22.50 16.55
CA MET A 274 -13.42 -22.17 15.63
C MET A 274 -13.41 -20.68 15.25
N ILE A 275 -13.36 -19.77 16.24
CA ILE A 275 -13.34 -18.31 16.00
C ILE A 275 -12.06 -17.89 15.26
N SER A 276 -10.93 -18.47 15.65
CA SER A 276 -9.62 -18.19 15.07
C SER A 276 -9.57 -18.57 13.59
N LEU A 277 -9.99 -19.80 13.26
CA LEU A 277 -10.00 -20.29 11.88
C LEU A 277 -11.05 -19.58 11.04
N GLY A 278 -12.22 -19.25 11.60
CA GLY A 278 -13.20 -18.41 10.91
C GLY A 278 -12.60 -17.06 10.48
N THR A 279 -11.83 -16.42 11.37
CA THR A 279 -11.13 -15.15 11.05
C THR A 279 -10.08 -15.33 9.94
N VAL A 280 -9.40 -16.48 9.89
CA VAL A 280 -8.41 -16.80 8.86
C VAL A 280 -9.09 -16.99 7.51
N VAL A 281 -10.16 -17.78 7.44
CA VAL A 281 -10.88 -18.03 6.19
C VAL A 281 -11.56 -16.76 5.67
N ASP A 282 -12.16 -15.95 6.55
CA ASP A 282 -12.69 -14.63 6.19
C ASP A 282 -11.59 -13.74 5.57
N SER A 283 -10.37 -13.77 6.15
CA SER A 283 -9.25 -12.99 5.63
C SER A 283 -8.77 -13.50 4.27
N LEU A 284 -8.72 -14.82 4.06
CA LEU A 284 -8.38 -15.41 2.76
C LEU A 284 -9.44 -15.09 1.69
N SER A 285 -10.73 -15.18 2.04
CA SER A 285 -11.82 -14.79 1.14
C SER A 285 -11.70 -13.32 0.73
N ARG A 286 -11.37 -12.42 1.67
CA ARG A 286 -11.10 -11.02 1.35
C ARG A 286 -9.90 -10.82 0.43
N ILE A 287 -8.85 -11.62 0.56
CA ILE A 287 -7.71 -11.58 -0.39
C ILE A 287 -8.17 -11.97 -1.79
N GLY A 288 -9.05 -12.97 -1.92
CA GLY A 288 -9.72 -13.32 -3.18
C GLY A 288 -10.46 -12.14 -3.80
N ASP A 289 -11.35 -11.49 -3.03
CA ASP A 289 -12.10 -10.29 -3.46
C ASP A 289 -11.15 -9.18 -3.95
N LEU A 290 -10.01 -9.00 -3.27
CA LEU A 290 -9.01 -8.00 -3.62
C LEU A 290 -8.26 -8.35 -4.92
N GLY A 291 -8.04 -9.65 -5.18
CA GLY A 291 -7.56 -10.13 -6.48
C GLY A 291 -8.54 -9.82 -7.62
N SER A 292 -9.84 -10.03 -7.41
CA SER A 292 -10.88 -9.64 -8.37
C SER A 292 -10.88 -8.13 -8.61
N ASN A 293 -10.72 -7.30 -7.57
CA ASN A 293 -10.63 -5.83 -7.75
C ASN A 293 -9.43 -5.42 -8.64
N ILE A 294 -8.28 -6.10 -8.53
CA ILE A 294 -7.12 -5.85 -9.40
C ILE A 294 -7.46 -6.26 -10.84
N ALA A 295 -8.13 -7.41 -11.02
CA ALA A 295 -8.57 -7.88 -12.34
C ALA A 295 -9.60 -6.92 -12.99
N GLU A 296 -10.53 -6.35 -12.22
CA GLU A 296 -11.44 -5.31 -12.71
C GLU A 296 -10.69 -4.06 -13.19
N ILE A 297 -9.66 -3.63 -12.44
CA ILE A 297 -8.78 -2.52 -12.85
C ILE A 297 -8.07 -2.88 -14.17
N ALA A 298 -7.61 -4.12 -14.33
CA ALA A 298 -6.99 -4.60 -15.57
C ALA A 298 -7.94 -4.53 -16.78
N ILE A 299 -9.20 -4.95 -16.61
CA ILE A 299 -10.23 -4.84 -17.66
C ILE A 299 -10.47 -3.38 -18.03
N ASN A 300 -10.66 -2.51 -17.04
CA ASN A 300 -10.91 -1.08 -17.25
C ASN A 300 -9.72 -0.39 -17.94
N SER A 301 -8.50 -0.75 -17.57
CA SER A 301 -7.27 -0.24 -18.18
C SER A 301 -7.14 -0.66 -19.65
N ALA A 302 -7.51 -1.92 -19.98
CA ALA A 302 -7.36 -2.49 -21.31
C ALA A 302 -8.44 -2.07 -22.33
N ILE A 303 -9.60 -1.57 -21.89
CA ILE A 303 -10.69 -1.08 -22.76
C ILE A 303 -10.31 0.19 -23.54
N ARG A 304 -9.18 0.83 -23.23
CA ARG A 304 -8.71 2.04 -23.92
C ARG A 304 -8.61 1.80 -25.43
N ASP A 305 -9.33 2.64 -26.19
CA ASP A 305 -9.17 2.72 -27.64
C ASP A 305 -7.69 2.91 -27.97
N LYS A 306 -7.13 1.97 -28.74
CA LYS A 306 -5.77 2.11 -29.32
C LYS A 306 -5.76 3.11 -30.46
#